data_AF-A0A6A8FLW7-F1
#
_entry.id   AF-A0A6A8FLW7-F1
#
_cell.length_a   1.000
_cell.length_b   1.000
_cell.length_c   1.000
_cell.angle_alpha   90.00
_cell.angle_beta   90.00
_cell.angle_gamma   90.00
#
_symmetry.space_group_name_H-M   'P 1'
#
loop_
_entity.id
_entity.type
_entity.pdbx_description
1 polymer ?
#
loop_
_entity_poly.entity_id
_entity_poly.type
_entity_poly.pdbx_seq_one_letter_code
_entity_poly.pdbx_strand_id
1 'polypeptide(L)'
;MFTPDTGSERASSVEDYQNTCSEFIVDISKDYKDWVDRYHLSEEETKSRKATIDNIVQTTNEWIYRYSDNIKKIDIVMNDGINKMAENTAGYPFNFQVSVNNMRRYTMHSLGKVKLNVRATPREARLARIGNYHKDQLLLISSSSPVNFNFSNESLKAADILDDYFVIDASQCQRRDLISVTIIVEEMDQDYASERRGYSTLILLT
;
A
#
# COMPACT_ATOMS: atom_id res chain seq x y z
N MET A 1 -19.14 -20.59 30.44
CA MET A 1 -17.82 -20.26 30.98
C MET A 1 -17.07 -19.56 29.86
N PHE A 2 -17.14 -18.23 29.84
CA PHE A 2 -16.42 -17.42 28.86
C PHE A 2 -15.09 -17.04 29.49
N THR A 3 -14.01 -17.55 28.94
CA THR A 3 -12.66 -17.10 29.28
C THR A 3 -12.55 -15.64 28.86
N PRO A 4 -12.31 -14.67 29.77
CA PRO A 4 -11.96 -13.33 29.36
C PRO A 4 -10.60 -13.43 28.66
N ASP A 5 -10.49 -12.75 27.53
CA ASP A 5 -9.29 -12.65 26.70
C ASP A 5 -8.21 -11.87 27.49
N THR A 6 -7.49 -12.57 28.36
CA THR A 6 -6.43 -12.01 29.18
C THR A 6 -5.17 -11.85 28.34
N GLY A 7 -4.89 -10.61 27.96
CA GLY A 7 -3.53 -10.09 27.85
C GLY A 7 -2.66 -10.74 26.78
N SER A 8 -2.88 -10.36 25.52
CA SER A 8 -1.71 -10.03 24.70
C SER A 8 -0.94 -8.95 25.48
N GLU A 9 0.38 -9.10 25.64
CA GLU A 9 1.31 -8.12 26.20
C GLU A 9 1.32 -6.83 25.36
N ARG A 10 0.16 -6.20 25.21
CA ARG A 10 -0.07 -4.98 24.47
C ARG A 10 0.69 -3.90 25.23
N ALA A 11 1.67 -3.32 24.55
CA ALA A 11 2.41 -2.13 24.93
C ALA A 11 1.71 -1.27 25.99
N SER A 12 2.43 -0.93 27.05
CA SER A 12 1.93 -0.17 28.20
C SER A 12 1.49 1.26 27.85
N SER A 13 1.82 1.75 26.65
CA SER A 13 1.44 3.05 26.12
C SER A 13 1.44 3.07 24.59
N VAL A 14 0.88 4.12 23.99
CA VAL A 14 0.98 4.37 22.54
C VAL A 14 2.44 4.52 22.12
N GLU A 15 3.27 5.17 22.94
CA GLU A 15 4.70 5.38 22.68
C GLU A 15 5.47 4.05 22.66
N ASP A 16 5.23 3.18 23.63
CA ASP A 16 5.80 1.84 23.65
C ASP A 16 5.41 1.07 22.38
N TYR A 17 4.15 1.19 21.95
CA TYR A 17 3.68 0.54 20.72
C TYR A 17 4.33 1.11 19.46
N GLN A 18 4.52 2.43 19.39
CA GLN A 18 5.25 3.07 18.28
C GLN A 18 6.69 2.54 18.20
N ASN A 19 7.36 2.39 19.34
CA ASN A 19 8.72 1.86 19.41
C ASN A 19 8.77 0.39 18.96
N THR A 20 7.92 -0.46 19.53
CA THR A 20 7.84 -1.88 19.14
C THR A 20 7.55 -2.06 17.65
N CYS A 21 6.58 -1.33 17.10
CA CYS A 21 6.26 -1.41 15.68
C CYS A 21 7.39 -0.86 14.79
N SER A 22 8.08 0.20 15.22
CA SER A 22 9.21 0.77 14.47
C SER A 22 10.41 -0.17 14.44
N GLU A 23 10.71 -0.85 15.55
CA GLU A 23 11.73 -1.90 15.63
C GLU A 23 11.34 -3.10 14.76
N PHE A 24 10.09 -3.54 14.85
CA PHE A 24 9.58 -4.65 14.03
C PHE A 24 9.73 -4.37 12.52
N ILE A 25 9.42 -3.15 12.06
CA ILE A 25 9.59 -2.76 10.65
C ILE A 25 11.07 -2.84 10.23
N VAL A 26 11.99 -2.38 11.08
CA VAL A 26 13.43 -2.47 10.82
C VAL A 26 13.87 -3.93 10.71
N ASP A 27 13.41 -4.79 11.61
CA ASP A 27 13.78 -6.19 11.64
C ASP A 27 13.23 -6.96 10.44
N ILE A 28 11.93 -6.86 10.14
CA ILE A 28 11.33 -7.55 8.99
C ILE A 28 11.88 -7.06 7.65
N SER A 29 12.40 -5.81 7.58
CA SER A 29 13.05 -5.31 6.38
C SER A 29 14.29 -6.13 5.99
N LYS A 30 14.97 -6.76 6.95
CA LYS A 30 16.12 -7.63 6.70
C LYS A 30 15.67 -8.84 5.88
N ASP A 31 14.57 -9.48 6.29
CA ASP A 31 13.99 -10.62 5.56
C ASP A 31 13.60 -10.24 4.12
N TYR A 32 13.00 -9.06 3.93
CA TYR A 32 12.66 -8.57 2.59
C TYR A 32 13.89 -8.32 1.71
N LYS A 33 14.99 -7.82 2.29
CA LYS A 33 16.27 -7.62 1.59
C LYS A 33 16.95 -8.96 1.27
N ASP A 34 16.84 -9.94 2.16
CA ASP A 34 17.33 -11.31 1.92
C ASP A 34 16.53 -11.99 0.79
N TRP A 35 15.21 -11.75 0.72
CA TRP A 35 14.39 -12.21 -0.40
C TRP A 35 14.81 -11.58 -1.73
N VAL A 36 15.23 -10.30 -1.74
CA VAL A 36 15.78 -9.67 -2.94
C VAL A 36 17.03 -10.40 -3.43
N ASP A 37 17.92 -10.81 -2.53
CA ASP A 37 19.15 -11.54 -2.91
C ASP A 37 18.85 -12.90 -3.55
N ARG A 38 17.78 -13.56 -3.12
CA ARG A 38 17.35 -14.87 -3.66
C ARG A 38 16.83 -14.80 -5.09
N TYR A 39 16.42 -13.62 -5.57
CA TYR A 39 16.01 -13.47 -6.97
C TYR A 39 17.19 -13.46 -7.95
N HIS A 40 18.44 -13.38 -7.46
CA HIS A 40 19.63 -13.37 -8.30
C HIS A 40 19.56 -12.34 -9.44
N LEU A 41 19.05 -11.15 -9.11
CA LEU A 41 18.91 -10.03 -10.04
C LEU A 41 20.27 -9.42 -10.38
N SER A 42 20.29 -8.47 -11.31
CA SER A 42 21.48 -7.66 -11.54
C SER A 42 21.89 -6.91 -10.26
N GLU A 43 23.17 -6.57 -10.15
CA GLU A 43 23.69 -5.81 -9.01
C GLU A 43 22.99 -4.46 -8.86
N GLU A 44 22.74 -3.78 -9.98
CA GLU A 44 22.05 -2.49 -10.02
C GLU A 44 20.61 -2.61 -9.50
N GLU A 45 19.87 -3.61 -9.97
CA GLU A 45 18.49 -3.82 -9.56
C GLU A 45 18.39 -4.25 -8.09
N THR A 46 19.28 -5.15 -7.66
CA THR A 46 19.40 -5.57 -6.25
C THR A 46 19.63 -4.36 -5.35
N LYS A 47 20.61 -3.50 -5.70
CA LYS A 47 20.92 -2.28 -4.95
C LYS A 47 19.75 -1.32 -4.90
N SER A 48 19.08 -1.09 -6.04
CA SER A 48 17.92 -0.20 -6.15
C SER A 48 16.75 -0.66 -5.28
N ARG A 49 16.40 -1.96 -5.34
CA ARG A 49 15.30 -2.53 -4.54
C ARG A 49 15.60 -2.44 -3.04
N LYS A 50 16.81 -2.79 -2.60
CA LYS A 50 17.22 -2.67 -1.19
C LYS A 50 17.21 -1.23 -0.70
N ALA A 51 17.73 -0.28 -1.47
CA ALA A 51 17.67 1.14 -1.13
C ALA A 51 16.23 1.67 -1.03
N THR A 52 15.34 1.18 -1.88
CA THR A 52 13.91 1.52 -1.81
C THR A 52 13.27 0.96 -0.55
N ILE A 53 13.58 -0.28 -0.16
CA ILE A 53 13.14 -0.89 1.11
C ILE A 53 13.63 -0.06 2.31
N ASP A 54 14.89 0.36 2.32
CA ASP A 54 15.44 1.20 3.41
C ASP A 54 14.69 2.55 3.52
N ASN A 55 14.38 3.19 2.38
CA ASN A 55 13.58 4.41 2.37
C ASN A 55 12.14 4.18 2.87
N ILE A 56 11.53 3.04 2.52
CA ILE A 56 10.19 2.66 3.04
C ILE A 56 10.24 2.51 4.55
N VAL A 57 11.26 1.83 5.10
CA VAL A 57 11.45 1.67 6.55
C VAL A 57 11.56 3.03 7.23
N GLN A 58 12.46 3.89 6.74
CA GLN A 58 12.65 5.23 7.30
C GLN A 58 11.36 6.04 7.29
N THR A 59 10.70 6.12 6.12
CA THR A 59 9.48 6.92 5.94
C THR A 59 8.33 6.37 6.78
N THR A 60 8.18 5.04 6.85
CA THR A 60 7.11 4.41 7.65
C THR A 60 7.29 4.71 9.13
N ASN A 61 8.51 4.61 9.66
CA ASN A 61 8.80 4.96 11.05
C ASN A 61 8.55 6.44 11.32
N GLU A 62 8.96 7.34 10.42
CA GLU A 62 8.64 8.77 10.53
C GLU A 62 7.12 9.02 10.60
N TRP A 63 6.32 8.30 9.81
CA TRP A 63 4.86 8.41 9.83
C TRP A 63 4.22 7.83 11.09
N ILE A 64 4.77 6.73 11.63
CA ILE A 64 4.34 6.16 12.92
C ILE A 64 4.47 7.23 14.01
N TYR A 65 5.65 7.84 14.15
CA TYR A 65 5.89 8.83 15.21
C TYR A 65 5.13 10.14 14.99
N ARG A 66 5.04 10.64 13.76
CA ARG A 66 4.47 11.98 13.50
C ARG A 66 2.94 12.02 13.44
N TYR A 67 2.33 10.97 12.90
CA TYR A 67 0.92 11.01 12.50
C TYR A 67 0.04 9.97 13.20
N SER A 68 0.63 9.02 13.92
CA SER A 68 -0.12 7.93 14.57
C SER A 68 -0.22 8.15 16.07
N ASP A 69 -1.35 8.68 16.53
CA ASP A 69 -1.62 9.02 17.92
C ASP A 69 -2.38 7.93 18.69
N ASN A 70 -2.64 6.78 18.06
CA ASN A 70 -3.29 5.62 18.65
C ASN A 70 -2.89 4.33 17.94
N ILE A 71 -3.14 3.19 18.59
CA ILE A 71 -2.80 1.84 18.09
C ILE A 71 -3.33 1.60 16.68
N LYS A 72 -4.59 1.94 16.40
CA LYS A 72 -5.21 1.71 15.08
C LYS A 72 -4.46 2.45 13.96
N LYS A 73 -4.04 3.69 14.21
CA LYS A 73 -3.24 4.46 13.24
C LYS A 73 -1.86 3.83 13.04
N ILE A 74 -1.23 3.39 14.13
CA ILE A 74 0.07 2.70 14.08
C ILE A 74 -0.03 1.44 13.22
N ASP A 75 -1.08 0.63 13.43
CA ASP A 75 -1.33 -0.57 12.63
C ASP A 75 -1.50 -0.27 11.14
N ILE A 76 -2.25 0.79 10.80
CA ILE A 76 -2.46 1.20 9.40
C ILE A 76 -1.13 1.54 8.75
N VAL A 77 -0.30 2.37 9.39
CA VAL A 77 1.00 2.79 8.85
C VAL A 77 1.97 1.62 8.76
N MET A 78 2.05 0.79 9.80
CA MET A 78 2.94 -0.38 9.84
C MET A 78 2.61 -1.38 8.74
N ASN A 79 1.34 -1.80 8.63
CA ASN A 79 0.92 -2.78 7.63
C ASN A 79 1.10 -2.25 6.20
N ASP A 80 0.87 -0.96 5.99
CA ASP A 80 1.13 -0.30 4.72
C ASP A 80 2.62 -0.30 4.35
N GLY A 81 3.51 -0.05 5.31
CA GLY A 81 4.96 -0.14 5.13
C GLY A 81 5.41 -1.57 4.77
N ILE A 82 4.86 -2.57 5.44
CA ILE A 82 5.13 -4.00 5.14
C ILE A 82 4.68 -4.35 3.71
N ASN A 83 3.47 -3.93 3.31
CA ASN A 83 2.99 -4.14 1.95
C ASN A 83 3.92 -3.47 0.92
N LYS A 84 4.34 -2.23 1.16
CA LYS A 84 5.28 -1.53 0.27
C LYS A 84 6.62 -2.26 0.17
N MET A 85 7.15 -2.81 1.27
CA MET A 85 8.38 -3.61 1.22
C MET A 85 8.17 -4.86 0.38
N ALA A 86 7.10 -5.62 0.62
CA ALA A 86 6.77 -6.82 -0.16
C ALA A 86 6.61 -6.54 -1.66
N GLU A 87 5.94 -5.44 -2.00
CA GLU A 87 5.76 -5.00 -3.39
C GLU A 87 7.11 -4.68 -4.07
N ASN A 88 8.04 -4.02 -3.38
CA ASN A 88 9.35 -3.68 -3.94
C ASN A 88 10.31 -4.88 -3.95
N THR A 89 10.17 -5.82 -3.00
CA THR A 89 10.85 -7.10 -3.06
C THR A 89 10.44 -7.87 -4.31
N ALA A 90 9.13 -7.97 -4.60
CA ALA A 90 8.63 -8.62 -5.82
C ALA A 90 8.98 -7.84 -7.10
N GLY A 91 9.00 -6.51 -7.01
CA GLY A 91 9.29 -5.61 -8.12
C GLY A 91 8.15 -5.44 -9.12
N TYR A 92 8.38 -4.59 -10.10
CA TYR A 92 7.36 -4.13 -11.05
C TYR A 92 7.76 -4.49 -12.49
N PRO A 93 7.26 -5.62 -13.04
CA PRO A 93 7.65 -6.11 -14.36
C PRO A 93 7.04 -5.32 -15.53
N PHE A 94 6.07 -4.45 -15.25
CA PHE A 94 5.50 -3.48 -16.17
C PHE A 94 5.28 -2.15 -15.44
N ASN A 95 5.16 -1.06 -16.19
CA ASN A 95 5.06 0.26 -15.61
C ASN A 95 3.64 0.52 -15.12
N PHE A 96 3.48 0.72 -13.82
CA PHE A 96 2.24 1.28 -13.29
C PHE A 96 2.46 2.07 -12.01
N GLN A 97 1.50 2.94 -11.72
CA GLN A 97 1.53 3.82 -10.56
C GLN A 97 0.13 4.13 -10.07
N VAL A 98 0.05 4.39 -8.77
CA VAL A 98 -1.13 4.96 -8.12
C VAL A 98 -0.74 6.29 -7.50
N SER A 99 -1.59 7.30 -7.66
CA SER A 99 -1.28 8.65 -7.18
C SER A 99 -2.50 9.44 -6.73
N VAL A 100 -2.28 10.28 -5.71
CA VAL A 100 -3.22 11.30 -5.23
C VAL A 100 -2.52 12.65 -5.39
N ASN A 101 -3.13 13.59 -6.11
CA ASN A 101 -2.53 14.90 -6.42
C ASN A 101 -1.09 14.79 -6.98
N ASN A 102 -0.84 13.82 -7.87
CA ASN A 102 0.46 13.48 -8.44
C ASN A 102 1.53 12.97 -7.45
N MET A 103 1.23 12.91 -6.16
CA MET A 103 2.06 12.26 -5.14
C MET A 103 1.78 10.76 -5.08
N ARG A 104 2.80 9.98 -4.77
CA ARG A 104 2.76 8.50 -4.75
C ARG A 104 3.17 8.00 -3.38
N ARG A 105 2.73 6.79 -3.02
CA ARG A 105 3.12 6.02 -1.83
C ARG A 105 2.72 6.63 -0.49
N TYR A 106 3.10 7.87 -0.22
CA TYR A 106 2.83 8.64 0.99
C TYR A 106 2.36 10.03 0.56
N THR A 107 1.13 10.40 0.91
CA THR A 107 0.51 11.63 0.39
C THR A 107 -0.36 12.31 1.44
N MET A 108 -0.57 13.61 1.25
CA MET A 108 -1.49 14.41 2.05
C MET A 108 -2.63 14.91 1.17
N HIS A 109 -3.83 14.92 1.73
CA HIS A 109 -5.02 15.38 1.02
C HIS A 109 -5.96 16.12 1.98
N SER A 110 -6.59 17.20 1.54
CA SER A 110 -7.62 17.87 2.33
C SER A 110 -8.82 16.95 2.57
N LEU A 111 -9.59 17.17 3.62
CA LEU A 111 -10.83 16.42 3.85
C LEU A 111 -11.80 16.47 2.65
N GLY A 112 -12.58 15.41 2.48
CA GLY A 112 -13.57 15.26 1.40
C GLY A 112 -13.26 14.09 0.47
N LYS A 113 -13.54 14.25 -0.83
CA LYS A 113 -13.36 13.19 -1.82
C LYS A 113 -11.92 13.13 -2.30
N VAL A 114 -11.27 11.99 -2.14
CA VAL A 114 -9.89 11.75 -2.60
C VAL A 114 -9.93 11.05 -3.95
N LYS A 115 -9.40 11.71 -4.99
CA LYS A 115 -9.23 11.09 -6.31
C LYS A 115 -7.90 10.33 -6.35
N LEU A 116 -7.98 9.03 -6.55
CA LEU A 116 -6.86 8.11 -6.59
C LEU A 116 -6.66 7.62 -8.03
N ASN A 117 -5.73 8.24 -8.75
CA ASN A 117 -5.48 7.93 -10.16
C ASN A 117 -4.60 6.69 -10.28
N VAL A 118 -4.95 5.82 -11.22
CA VAL A 118 -4.25 4.57 -11.56
C VAL A 118 -3.83 4.67 -13.01
N ARG A 119 -2.52 4.52 -13.25
CA ARG A 119 -1.98 4.48 -14.61
C ARG A 119 -1.12 3.26 -14.80
N ALA A 120 -1.30 2.56 -15.90
CA ALA A 120 -0.44 1.44 -16.27
C ALA A 120 -0.18 1.41 -17.78
N THR A 121 1.07 1.16 -18.12
CA THR A 121 1.53 0.87 -19.47
C THR A 121 2.07 -0.56 -19.47
N PRO A 122 1.31 -1.51 -20.03
CA PRO A 122 1.73 -2.90 -20.13
C PRO A 122 2.89 -3.04 -21.13
N ARG A 123 3.53 -4.21 -21.13
CA ARG A 123 4.54 -4.60 -22.13
C ARG A 123 3.90 -4.73 -23.52
N GLU A 124 4.74 -4.75 -24.56
CA GLU A 124 4.27 -4.84 -25.94
C GLU A 124 3.35 -6.06 -26.15
N ALA A 125 2.26 -5.84 -26.91
CA ALA A 125 1.21 -6.83 -27.18
C ALA A 125 0.49 -7.38 -25.93
N ARG A 126 0.59 -6.68 -24.79
CA ARG A 126 -0.17 -6.96 -23.56
C ARG A 126 -1.17 -5.85 -23.29
N LEU A 127 -2.15 -6.16 -22.46
CA LEU A 127 -3.14 -5.21 -21.98
C LEU A 127 -2.99 -5.03 -20.47
N ALA A 128 -3.51 -3.94 -19.91
CA ALA A 128 -3.56 -3.70 -18.47
C ALA A 128 -5.01 -3.54 -18.00
N ARG A 129 -5.30 -3.98 -16.78
CA ARG A 129 -6.57 -3.72 -16.09
C ARG A 129 -6.40 -3.60 -14.59
N ILE A 130 -7.43 -3.11 -13.92
CA ILE A 130 -7.56 -3.23 -12.47
C ILE A 130 -7.96 -4.66 -12.14
N GLY A 131 -7.21 -5.30 -11.23
CA GLY A 131 -7.51 -6.62 -10.70
C GLY A 131 -8.15 -6.55 -9.31
N ASN A 132 -8.75 -7.65 -8.89
CA ASN A 132 -9.24 -7.78 -7.52
C ASN A 132 -8.08 -8.01 -6.55
N TYR A 133 -8.07 -7.37 -5.37
CA TYR A 133 -7.13 -7.64 -4.27
C TYR A 133 -7.25 -9.07 -3.71
N HIS A 134 -8.48 -9.54 -3.52
CA HIS A 134 -8.82 -10.92 -3.19
C HIS A 134 -10.14 -11.28 -3.90
N LYS A 135 -10.53 -12.56 -3.94
CA LYS A 135 -11.66 -13.08 -4.75
C LYS A 135 -12.88 -12.15 -4.87
N ASP A 136 -13.36 -11.63 -3.74
CA ASP A 136 -14.56 -10.78 -3.65
C ASP A 136 -14.24 -9.37 -3.13
N GLN A 137 -12.98 -8.94 -3.25
CA GLN A 137 -12.48 -7.68 -2.72
C GLN A 137 -11.64 -6.96 -3.76
N LEU A 138 -12.16 -5.85 -4.29
CA LEU A 138 -11.46 -5.07 -5.32
C LEU A 138 -10.22 -4.36 -4.76
N LEU A 139 -10.36 -3.72 -3.62
CA LEU A 139 -9.32 -2.93 -2.95
C LEU A 139 -9.07 -3.44 -1.53
N LEU A 140 -7.82 -3.43 -1.08
CA LEU A 140 -7.53 -3.40 0.35
C LEU A 140 -7.58 -1.96 0.83
N ILE A 141 -8.47 -1.64 1.77
CA ILE A 141 -8.53 -0.32 2.40
C ILE A 141 -8.49 -0.49 3.91
N SER A 142 -7.55 0.19 4.55
CA SER A 142 -7.45 0.29 6.00
C SER A 142 -7.52 1.77 6.38
N SER A 143 -8.52 2.17 7.17
CA SER A 143 -8.70 3.57 7.54
C SER A 143 -9.07 3.77 9.01
N SER A 144 -8.58 4.89 9.57
CA SER A 144 -8.90 5.35 10.91
C SER A 144 -10.40 5.58 11.10
N SER A 145 -11.09 6.04 10.06
CA SER A 145 -12.53 6.28 10.04
C SER A 145 -13.17 5.55 8.84
N PRO A 146 -14.48 5.24 8.88
CA PRO A 146 -15.14 4.60 7.75
C PRO A 146 -15.04 5.44 6.49
N VAL A 147 -14.69 4.80 5.38
CA VAL A 147 -14.64 5.40 4.04
C VAL A 147 -15.38 4.49 3.07
N ASN A 148 -15.97 5.09 2.04
CA ASN A 148 -16.52 4.36 0.90
C ASN A 148 -15.69 4.68 -0.35
N PHE A 149 -15.80 3.88 -1.39
CA PHE A 149 -15.18 4.20 -2.66
C PHE A 149 -16.10 3.88 -3.83
N ASN A 150 -15.97 4.67 -4.90
CA ASN A 150 -16.63 4.44 -6.18
C ASN A 150 -15.58 4.36 -7.28
N PHE A 151 -15.89 3.61 -8.34
CA PHE A 151 -15.03 3.43 -9.51
C PHE A 151 -15.87 3.09 -10.74
N SER A 152 -15.27 3.17 -11.92
CA SER A 152 -15.90 2.74 -13.17
C SER A 152 -15.70 1.25 -13.39
N ASN A 153 -16.75 0.50 -13.71
CA ASN A 153 -16.58 -0.92 -14.10
C ASN A 153 -15.79 -1.07 -15.41
N GLU A 154 -15.67 -0.01 -16.21
CA GLU A 154 -14.82 -0.02 -17.41
C GLU A 154 -13.34 -0.25 -17.06
N SER A 155 -12.88 0.15 -15.87
CA SER A 155 -11.49 -0.07 -15.42
C SER A 155 -11.13 -1.55 -15.20
N LEU A 156 -12.14 -2.42 -15.13
CA LEU A 156 -11.96 -3.88 -15.02
C LEU A 156 -11.74 -4.55 -16.38
N LYS A 157 -11.98 -3.82 -17.48
CA LYS A 157 -11.70 -4.31 -18.83
C LYS A 157 -10.23 -4.07 -19.15
N ALA A 158 -9.65 -5.00 -19.89
CA ALA A 158 -8.29 -4.89 -20.36
C ALA A 158 -8.17 -3.81 -21.44
N ALA A 159 -7.15 -2.95 -21.33
CA ALA A 159 -6.88 -1.85 -22.25
C ALA A 159 -5.39 -1.75 -22.59
N ASP A 160 -5.05 -1.18 -23.76
CA ASP A 160 -3.65 -0.97 -24.17
C ASP A 160 -2.91 -0.04 -23.20
N ILE A 161 -3.61 0.95 -22.66
CA ILE A 161 -3.14 1.83 -21.59
C ILE A 161 -4.28 1.98 -20.60
N LEU A 162 -3.99 1.69 -19.32
CA LEU A 162 -4.92 1.98 -18.23
C LEU A 162 -4.65 3.41 -17.75
N ASP A 163 -5.65 4.30 -17.80
CA ASP A 163 -5.65 5.60 -17.14
C ASP A 163 -7.05 5.82 -16.56
N ASP A 164 -7.20 5.50 -15.28
CA ASP A 164 -8.48 5.55 -14.58
C ASP A 164 -8.31 6.01 -13.13
N TYR A 165 -9.38 6.05 -12.36
CA TYR A 165 -9.33 6.48 -10.97
C TYR A 165 -10.42 5.87 -10.10
N PHE A 166 -10.09 5.76 -8.81
CA PHE A 166 -11.06 5.60 -7.74
C PHE A 166 -11.37 6.95 -7.11
N VAL A 167 -12.58 7.08 -6.57
CA VAL A 167 -12.94 8.18 -5.67
C VAL A 167 -13.22 7.60 -4.30
N ILE A 168 -12.34 7.88 -3.34
CA ILE A 168 -12.57 7.54 -1.93
C ILE A 168 -13.35 8.69 -1.30
N ASP A 169 -14.53 8.39 -0.76
CA ASP A 169 -15.32 9.34 0.02
C ASP A 169 -14.86 9.32 1.47
N ALA A 170 -14.03 10.31 1.83
CA ALA A 170 -13.53 10.56 3.17
C ALA A 170 -14.26 11.74 3.85
N SER A 171 -15.50 12.05 3.43
CA SER A 171 -16.27 13.17 3.98
C SER A 171 -16.66 12.98 5.44
N GLN A 172 -16.65 11.75 5.94
CA GLN A 172 -16.90 11.41 7.36
C GLN A 172 -15.61 11.31 8.19
N CYS A 173 -14.44 11.45 7.54
CA CYS A 173 -13.17 11.45 8.24
C CYS A 173 -12.91 12.80 8.93
N GLN A 174 -11.96 12.78 9.85
CA GLN A 174 -11.47 13.95 10.55
C GLN A 174 -10.02 14.27 10.16
N ARG A 175 -9.59 15.48 10.48
CA ARG A 175 -8.20 15.90 10.31
C ARG A 175 -7.28 14.94 11.07
N ARG A 176 -6.17 14.55 10.45
CA ARG A 176 -5.20 13.52 10.89
C ARG A 176 -5.72 12.08 10.85
N ASP A 177 -6.84 11.81 10.19
CA ASP A 177 -7.17 10.44 9.82
C ASP A 177 -6.23 9.92 8.73
N LEU A 178 -6.01 8.61 8.77
CA LEU A 178 -5.16 7.89 7.84
C LEU A 178 -6.02 6.95 7.00
N ILE A 179 -5.69 6.84 5.72
CA ILE A 179 -6.23 5.86 4.79
C ILE A 179 -5.04 5.19 4.09
N SER A 180 -4.87 3.88 4.26
CA SER A 180 -4.05 3.08 3.37
C SER A 180 -4.95 2.38 2.37
N VAL A 181 -4.55 2.41 1.10
CA VAL A 181 -5.23 1.74 0.00
C VAL A 181 -4.24 1.00 -0.87
N THR A 182 -4.49 -0.28 -1.12
CA THR A 182 -3.73 -1.10 -2.06
C THR A 182 -4.60 -1.45 -3.25
N ILE A 183 -4.13 -1.08 -4.44
CA ILE A 183 -4.76 -1.42 -5.72
C ILE A 183 -3.93 -2.52 -6.37
N ILE A 184 -4.60 -3.51 -6.95
CA ILE A 184 -3.98 -4.49 -7.83
C ILE A 184 -4.13 -4.05 -9.28
N VAL A 185 -3.03 -4.08 -10.01
CA VAL A 185 -3.03 -3.96 -11.46
C VAL A 185 -2.55 -5.30 -12.05
N GLU A 186 -3.27 -5.76 -13.05
CA GLU A 186 -2.96 -6.97 -13.80
C GLU A 186 -2.51 -6.60 -15.20
N GLU A 187 -1.42 -7.21 -15.65
CA GLU A 187 -1.06 -7.27 -17.05
C GLU A 187 -1.62 -8.57 -17.63
N MET A 188 -2.32 -8.45 -18.75
CA MET A 188 -3.05 -9.52 -19.40
C MET A 188 -2.33 -9.99 -20.65
N ASP A 189 -2.24 -11.31 -20.80
CA ASP A 189 -1.95 -12.00 -22.04
C ASP A 189 -3.23 -12.66 -22.53
N GLN A 190 -3.84 -12.09 -23.57
CA GLN A 190 -5.15 -12.55 -24.03
C GLN A 190 -6.15 -12.57 -22.86
N ASP A 191 -6.54 -13.77 -22.39
CA ASP A 191 -7.56 -13.96 -21.36
C ASP A 191 -7.01 -14.28 -19.96
N TYR A 192 -5.69 -14.37 -19.77
CA TYR A 192 -5.09 -14.63 -18.45
C TYR A 192 -4.18 -13.52 -17.96
N ALA A 193 -4.13 -13.31 -16.64
CA ALA A 193 -3.21 -12.35 -16.03
C ALA A 193 -1.80 -12.95 -16.03
N SER A 194 -0.90 -12.42 -16.88
CA SER A 194 0.50 -12.82 -16.92
C SER A 194 1.28 -12.27 -15.73
N GLU A 195 0.92 -11.07 -15.27
CA GLU A 195 1.49 -10.47 -14.08
C GLU A 195 0.40 -9.82 -13.24
N ARG A 196 0.59 -9.85 -11.92
CA ARG A 196 -0.29 -9.23 -10.94
C ARG A 196 0.55 -8.54 -9.89
N ARG A 197 0.35 -7.24 -9.68
CA ARG A 197 1.14 -6.46 -8.71
C ARG A 197 0.27 -5.49 -7.94
N GLY A 198 0.60 -5.33 -6.66
CA GLY A 198 -0.02 -4.38 -5.76
C GLY A 198 0.72 -3.04 -5.71
N TYR A 199 0.00 -1.98 -5.40
CA TYR A 199 0.56 -0.67 -5.15
C TYR A 199 -0.16 0.03 -4.01
N SER A 200 0.50 0.05 -2.85
CA SER A 200 -0.04 0.65 -1.63
C SER A 200 0.26 2.15 -1.56
N THR A 201 -0.77 2.93 -1.21
CA THR A 201 -0.70 4.38 -1.00
C THR A 201 -1.30 4.72 0.37
N LEU A 202 -0.53 5.44 1.18
CA LEU A 202 -0.93 5.94 2.49
C LEU A 202 -1.23 7.43 2.41
N ILE A 203 -2.41 7.82 2.87
CA ILE A 203 -2.98 9.15 2.74
C ILE A 203 -3.24 9.70 4.14
N LEU A 204 -2.62 10.83 4.48
CA LEU A 204 -2.96 11.62 5.66
C LEU A 204 -3.97 12.70 5.27
N LEU A 205 -5.10 12.74 5.98
CA LEU A 205 -6.10 13.77 5.77
C LEU A 205 -5.75 15.03 6.58
N THR A 206 -5.69 16.18 5.92
CA THR A 206 -5.21 17.46 6.49
C THR A 206 -6.28 18.52 6.64
#